data_AF-A0A069D3E9-F1
#
_entry.id   AF-A0A069D3E9-F1
#
_cell.length_a   1.000
_cell.length_b   1.000
_cell.length_c   1.000
_cell.angle_alpha   90.00
_cell.angle_beta   90.00
_cell.angle_gamma   90.00
#
_symmetry.space_group_name_H-M   'P 1'
#
loop_
_entity.id
_entity.type
_entity.pdbx_description
1 polymer ?
#
loop_
_entity_poly.entity_id
_entity_poly.type
_entity_poly.pdbx_seq_one_letter_code
_entity_poly.pdbx_strand_id
1 'polypeptide(L)'
;MDISVLGTEFLVVAYPHSGEQSVLLVKGSVQVTPEQGESVIMVPNQKFIYNKTTASAHVAENVNVLPAIAWKENLLIMDSQSLAEVLKTIEAHYGIAFSYNWKEMESIHISGKLDISVSLNEVLENISRIAQVTITKEQRTIKITKEKP
;
A
#
# COMPACT_ATOMS: atom_id res chain seq x y z
N MET A 1 2.31 19.33 6.46
CA MET A 1 1.27 19.18 5.42
C MET A 1 -0.07 19.30 6.11
N ASP A 2 -0.89 20.25 5.66
CA ASP A 2 -2.25 20.46 6.17
C ASP A 2 -3.27 20.05 5.11
N ILE A 3 -4.39 19.47 5.57
CA ILE A 3 -5.47 18.96 4.71
C ILE A 3 -6.79 19.53 5.23
N SER A 4 -7.52 20.25 4.36
CA SER A 4 -8.85 20.80 4.68
C SER A 4 -9.94 20.11 3.85
N VAL A 5 -11.00 19.64 4.53
CA VAL A 5 -12.10 18.87 3.92
C VAL A 5 -13.46 19.27 4.48
N LEU A 6 -14.50 19.15 3.65
CA LEU A 6 -15.91 19.40 4.06
C LEU A 6 -16.79 18.14 3.95
N GLY A 7 -16.29 17.05 3.35
CA GLY A 7 -17.03 15.79 3.16
C GLY A 7 -16.36 14.91 2.10
N THR A 8 -15.29 14.21 2.49
CA THR A 8 -14.31 13.67 1.54
C THR A 8 -13.82 12.29 1.97
N GLU A 9 -13.72 11.35 1.02
CA GLU A 9 -12.97 10.11 1.21
C GLU A 9 -11.60 10.27 0.55
N PHE A 10 -10.53 10.16 1.35
CA PHE A 10 -9.16 10.29 0.88
C PHE A 10 -8.24 9.36 1.67
N LEU A 11 -7.12 8.97 1.05
CA LEU A 11 -6.06 8.21 1.67
C LEU A 11 -4.84 9.11 1.84
N VAL A 12 -4.27 9.14 3.04
CA VAL A 12 -3.00 9.83 3.33
C VAL A 12 -1.93 8.79 3.61
N VAL A 13 -0.82 8.86 2.88
CA VAL A 13 0.37 8.05 3.13
C VAL A 13 1.50 8.99 3.52
N ALA A 14 1.86 8.98 4.80
CA ALA A 14 2.87 9.87 5.36
C ALA A 14 3.72 9.10 6.40
N TYR A 15 4.51 8.14 5.94
CA TYR A 15 5.39 7.38 6.82
C TYR A 15 6.52 8.29 7.34
N PRO A 16 6.84 8.30 8.66
CA PRO A 16 7.85 9.20 9.24
C PRO A 16 9.25 9.08 8.62
N HIS A 17 9.57 7.89 8.07
CA HIS A 17 10.87 7.58 7.47
C HIS A 17 10.86 7.64 5.93
N SER A 18 9.72 7.88 5.29
CA SER A 18 9.69 8.14 3.84
C SER A 18 9.97 9.62 3.59
N GLY A 19 10.93 9.91 2.70
CA GLY A 19 11.16 11.27 2.21
C GLY A 19 9.99 11.85 1.40
N GLU A 20 8.97 11.03 1.14
CA GLU A 20 7.78 11.37 0.37
C GLU A 20 6.51 11.27 1.24
N GLN A 21 5.60 12.22 1.06
CA GLN A 21 4.23 12.20 1.56
C GLN A 21 3.27 12.25 0.38
N SER A 22 2.15 11.53 0.47
CA SER A 22 1.13 11.60 -0.58
C SER A 22 -0.30 11.57 -0.05
N VAL A 23 -1.19 12.19 -0.81
CA VAL A 23 -2.64 12.22 -0.57
C VAL A 23 -3.32 11.76 -1.85
N LEU A 24 -4.16 10.73 -1.78
CA LEU A 24 -4.97 10.24 -2.88
C LEU A 24 -6.45 10.54 -2.59
N LEU A 25 -7.10 11.29 -3.48
CA LEU A 25 -8.49 11.67 -3.31
C LEU A 25 -9.42 10.69 -4.02
N VAL A 26 -10.32 10.05 -3.25
CA VAL A 26 -11.30 9.07 -3.76
C VAL A 26 -12.63 9.74 -4.08
N LYS A 27 -13.14 10.61 -3.20
CA LYS A 27 -14.45 11.26 -3.37
C LYS A 27 -14.49 12.60 -2.65
N GLY A 28 -15.17 13.59 -3.21
CA GLY A 28 -15.31 14.93 -2.63
C GLY A 28 -14.26 15.89 -3.19
N SER A 29 -13.82 16.84 -2.37
CA SER A 29 -12.75 17.77 -2.71
C SER A 29 -11.87 17.99 -1.49
N VAL A 30 -10.56 18.13 -1.72
CA VAL A 30 -9.54 18.34 -0.70
C VAL A 30 -8.69 19.53 -1.12
N GLN A 31 -8.39 20.42 -0.19
CA GLN A 31 -7.26 21.34 -0.35
C GLN A 31 -6.06 20.78 0.41
N VAL A 32 -4.96 20.56 -0.30
CA VAL A 32 -3.67 20.16 0.29
C VAL A 32 -2.74 21.36 0.32
N THR A 33 -2.17 21.63 1.49
CA THR A 33 -1.13 22.64 1.66
C THR A 33 0.18 21.95 2.05
N PRO A 34 1.19 21.90 1.16
CA PRO A 34 2.51 21.37 1.49
C PRO A 34 3.24 22.29 2.49
N GLU A 35 4.32 21.80 3.09
CA GLU A 35 5.15 22.62 4.01
C GLU A 35 5.82 23.81 3.29
N GLN A 36 6.11 23.63 2.00
CA GLN A 36 6.58 24.68 1.10
C GLN A 36 5.87 24.54 -0.24
N GLY A 37 5.41 25.66 -0.81
CA GLY A 37 4.71 25.72 -2.08
C GLY A 37 3.28 26.24 -1.96
N GLU A 38 2.57 26.24 -3.08
CA GLU A 38 1.18 26.69 -3.14
C GLU A 38 0.20 25.59 -2.72
N SER A 39 -0.95 26.01 -2.19
CA SER A 39 -2.06 25.09 -1.93
C SER A 39 -2.64 24.56 -3.24
N VAL A 40 -3.01 23.28 -3.24
CA VAL A 40 -3.62 22.62 -4.39
C VAL A 40 -5.01 22.12 -4.01
N ILE A 41 -6.01 22.45 -4.83
CA ILE A 41 -7.34 21.85 -4.74
C ILE A 41 -7.35 20.59 -5.59
N MET A 42 -7.66 19.47 -4.96
CA MET A 42 -7.77 18.17 -5.60
C MET A 42 -9.23 17.81 -5.91
N VAL A 43 -9.42 17.11 -7.02
CA VAL A 43 -10.65 16.41 -7.41
C VAL A 43 -10.43 14.89 -7.39
N PRO A 44 -11.49 14.06 -7.38
CA PRO A 44 -11.38 12.61 -7.33
C PRO A 44 -10.44 12.02 -8.38
N ASN A 45 -9.78 10.91 -8.04
CA ASN A 45 -8.77 10.21 -8.85
C ASN A 45 -7.46 10.98 -9.07
N GLN A 46 -7.17 11.96 -8.22
CA GLN A 46 -5.88 12.64 -8.19
C GLN A 46 -5.05 12.19 -6.99
N LYS A 47 -3.73 12.09 -7.19
CA LYS A 47 -2.75 11.85 -6.13
C LYS A 47 -1.77 13.02 -6.04
N PHE A 48 -1.80 13.75 -4.93
CA PHE A 48 -0.79 14.74 -4.60
C PHE A 48 0.40 14.04 -3.96
N ILE A 49 1.61 14.35 -4.42
CA ILE A 49 2.86 13.76 -3.93
C ILE A 49 3.81 14.90 -3.61
N TYR A 50 4.35 14.89 -2.40
CA TYR A 50 5.29 15.88 -1.90
C TYR A 50 6.58 15.21 -1.44
N ASN A 51 7.70 15.63 -2.01
CA ASN A 51 9.02 15.18 -1.61
C ASN A 51 9.63 16.20 -0.65
N LYS A 52 9.87 15.79 0.60
CA LYS A 52 10.44 16.65 1.65
C LYS A 52 11.90 17.03 1.40
N THR A 53 12.65 16.17 0.72
CA THR A 53 14.08 16.37 0.46
C THR A 53 14.31 17.42 -0.63
N THR A 54 13.49 17.41 -1.68
CA THR A 54 13.60 18.36 -2.80
C THR A 54 12.64 19.54 -2.68
N ALA A 55 11.74 19.52 -1.70
CA ALA A 55 10.64 20.47 -1.54
C ALA A 55 9.74 20.59 -2.79
N SER A 56 9.68 19.55 -3.62
CA SER A 56 8.88 19.53 -4.86
C SER A 56 7.56 18.81 -4.65
N ALA A 57 6.49 19.40 -5.18
CA ALA A 57 5.16 18.80 -5.24
C ALA A 57 4.77 18.46 -6.69
N HIS A 58 4.02 17.38 -6.88
CA HIS A 58 3.35 17.10 -8.16
C HIS A 58 1.99 16.44 -7.92
N VAL A 59 1.08 16.59 -8.88
CA VAL A 59 -0.22 15.94 -8.89
C VAL A 59 -0.24 14.94 -10.03
N ALA A 60 -0.44 13.66 -9.70
CA ALA A 60 -0.73 12.64 -10.68
C ALA A 60 -2.24 12.62 -10.96
N GLU A 61 -2.59 12.63 -12.24
CA GLU A 61 -3.96 12.58 -12.75
C GLU A 61 -4.39 11.14 -13.06
N ASN A 62 -5.71 10.88 -13.05
CA ASN A 62 -6.31 9.58 -13.42
C ASN A 62 -5.73 8.38 -12.66
N VAL A 63 -5.38 8.57 -11.39
CA VAL A 63 -4.86 7.52 -10.54
C VAL A 63 -5.98 6.54 -10.22
N ASN A 64 -5.74 5.25 -10.45
CA ASN A 64 -6.67 4.20 -10.07
C ASN A 64 -6.80 4.19 -8.54
N VAL A 65 -7.94 4.66 -8.02
CA VAL A 65 -8.23 4.71 -6.58
C VAL A 65 -8.69 3.37 -6.03
N LEU A 66 -9.11 2.43 -6.90
CA LEU A 66 -9.67 1.14 -6.47
C LEU A 66 -8.77 0.39 -5.48
N PRO A 67 -7.44 0.28 -5.69
CA PRO A 67 -6.57 -0.36 -4.71
C PRO A 67 -6.58 0.29 -3.32
N ALA A 68 -6.72 1.62 -3.28
CA ALA A 68 -6.72 2.39 -2.04
C ALA A 68 -8.02 2.31 -1.23
N ILE A 69 -9.11 1.85 -1.84
CA ILE A 69 -10.41 1.68 -1.17
C ILE A 69 -10.84 0.22 -1.04
N ALA A 70 -10.24 -0.68 -1.82
CA ALA A 70 -10.58 -2.10 -1.81
C ALA A 70 -10.43 -2.73 -0.42
N TRP A 71 -9.53 -2.21 0.44
CA TRP A 71 -9.38 -2.69 1.81
C TRP A 71 -10.66 -2.51 2.64
N LYS A 72 -11.52 -1.52 2.32
CA LYS A 72 -12.83 -1.34 2.97
C LYS A 72 -13.80 -2.47 2.63
N GLU A 73 -13.58 -3.15 1.49
CA GLU A 73 -14.31 -4.34 1.08
C GLU A 73 -13.51 -5.62 1.33
N ASN A 74 -12.52 -5.57 2.22
CA ASN A 74 -11.61 -6.67 2.54
C ASN A 74 -10.87 -7.24 1.32
N LEU A 75 -10.57 -6.40 0.33
CA LEU A 75 -9.83 -6.77 -0.86
C LEU A 75 -8.51 -6.00 -0.92
N LEU A 76 -7.43 -6.72 -1.19
CA LEU A 76 -6.15 -6.14 -1.55
C LEU A 76 -5.97 -6.26 -3.07
N ILE A 77 -5.97 -5.13 -3.76
CA ILE A 77 -5.69 -5.09 -5.20
C ILE A 77 -4.21 -4.78 -5.39
N MET A 78 -3.52 -5.67 -6.09
CA MET A 78 -2.09 -5.59 -6.37
C MET A 78 -1.93 -5.36 -7.87
N ASP A 79 -1.21 -4.31 -8.25
CA ASP A 79 -0.87 -4.02 -9.64
C ASP A 79 0.65 -3.93 -9.76
N SER A 80 1.27 -5.03 -10.19
CA SER A 80 2.73 -5.21 -10.24
C SER A 80 3.40 -4.70 -8.95
N GLN A 81 2.84 -5.07 -7.80
CA GLN A 81 3.32 -4.62 -6.50
C GLN A 81 4.36 -5.60 -5.96
N SER A 82 5.35 -5.11 -5.21
CA SER A 82 6.34 -5.99 -4.62
C SER A 82 5.73 -6.87 -3.53
N LEU A 83 6.13 -8.14 -3.47
CA LEU A 83 5.65 -9.07 -2.44
C LEU A 83 5.98 -8.56 -1.03
N ALA A 84 7.11 -7.87 -0.87
CA ALA A 84 7.49 -7.25 0.40
C ALA A 84 6.44 -6.24 0.93
N GLU A 85 5.87 -5.41 0.06
CA GLU A 85 4.81 -4.47 0.42
C GLU A 85 3.47 -5.17 0.69
N VAL A 86 3.16 -6.20 -0.08
CA VAL A 86 1.96 -7.03 0.12
C VAL A 86 2.02 -7.72 1.48
N LEU A 87 3.16 -8.33 1.83
CA LEU A 87 3.37 -8.97 3.12
C LEU A 87 3.22 -7.98 4.28
N LYS A 88 3.79 -6.78 4.17
CA LYS A 88 3.58 -5.70 5.17
C LYS A 88 2.12 -5.34 5.37
N THR A 89 1.35 -5.33 4.28
CA THR A 89 -0.09 -5.02 4.35
C THR A 89 -0.84 -6.13 5.12
N ILE A 90 -0.47 -7.38 4.89
CA ILE A 90 -1.05 -8.54 5.58
C ILE A 90 -0.62 -8.58 7.06
N GLU A 91 0.64 -8.26 7.36
CA GLU A 91 1.13 -8.11 8.74
C GLU A 91 0.27 -7.11 9.53
N ALA A 92 0.03 -5.94 8.93
CA ALA A 92 -0.80 -4.90 9.55
C ALA A 92 -2.27 -5.33 9.71
N HIS A 93 -2.82 -6.04 8.73
CA HIS A 93 -4.23 -6.47 8.76
C HIS A 93 -4.49 -7.56 9.81
N TYR A 94 -3.62 -8.58 9.89
CA TYR A 94 -3.80 -9.70 10.80
C TYR A 94 -3.08 -9.54 12.15
N GLY A 95 -2.30 -8.46 12.33
CA GLY A 95 -1.55 -8.22 13.57
C GLY A 95 -0.43 -9.23 13.81
N ILE A 96 0.25 -9.65 12.74
CA ILE A 96 1.32 -10.66 12.77
C ILE A 96 2.63 -10.09 12.22
N ALA A 97 3.73 -10.80 12.43
CA ALA A 97 5.00 -10.51 11.79
C ALA A 97 5.51 -11.75 11.06
N PHE A 98 5.91 -11.58 9.80
CA PHE A 98 6.59 -12.60 9.02
C PHE A 98 8.10 -12.45 9.16
N SER A 99 8.81 -13.54 8.91
CA SER A 99 10.27 -13.56 8.79
C SER A 99 10.66 -13.90 7.35
N TYR A 100 11.27 -12.95 6.66
CA TYR A 100 11.69 -13.09 5.27
C TYR A 100 12.86 -12.15 4.94
N ASN A 101 13.57 -12.44 3.86
CA ASN A 101 14.57 -11.52 3.31
C ASN A 101 13.89 -10.43 2.50
N TRP A 102 13.92 -9.18 2.98
CA TRP A 102 13.29 -8.04 2.31
C TRP A 102 13.70 -7.93 0.84
N LYS A 103 15.00 -7.99 0.53
CA LYS A 103 15.51 -7.84 -0.85
C LYS A 103 15.02 -8.94 -1.79
N GLU A 104 14.85 -10.16 -1.28
CA GLU A 104 14.30 -11.26 -2.07
C GLU A 104 12.81 -11.04 -2.37
N MET A 105 12.02 -10.67 -1.37
CA MET A 105 10.59 -10.41 -1.55
C MET A 105 10.32 -9.14 -2.37
N GLU A 106 11.17 -8.13 -2.26
CA GLU A 106 11.11 -6.88 -3.04
C GLU A 106 11.32 -7.13 -4.54
N SER A 107 12.09 -8.18 -4.90
CA SER A 107 12.32 -8.55 -6.30
C SER A 107 11.13 -9.26 -6.96
N ILE A 108 10.18 -9.78 -6.16
CA ILE A 108 9.03 -10.52 -6.65
C ILE A 108 7.86 -9.56 -6.79
N HIS A 109 7.34 -9.41 -8.01
CA HIS A 109 6.19 -8.55 -8.28
C HIS A 109 4.98 -9.41 -8.61
N ILE A 110 3.86 -9.10 -7.96
CA ILE A 110 2.60 -9.82 -8.13
C ILE A 110 1.47 -8.85 -8.49
N SER A 111 0.56 -9.35 -9.32
CA SER A 111 -0.66 -8.65 -9.72
C SER A 111 -1.87 -9.53 -9.44
N GLY A 112 -3.00 -8.91 -9.11
CA GLY A 112 -4.25 -9.62 -8.87
C GLY A 112 -5.08 -8.99 -7.77
N LYS A 113 -6.07 -9.75 -7.31
CA LYS A 113 -6.91 -9.38 -6.17
C LYS A 113 -6.80 -10.48 -5.13
N LEU A 114 -6.56 -10.09 -3.89
CA LEU A 114 -6.47 -10.99 -2.75
C LEU A 114 -7.58 -10.63 -1.77
N ASP A 115 -8.46 -11.58 -1.50
CA ASP A 115 -9.44 -11.44 -0.43
C ASP A 115 -8.71 -11.63 0.91
N ILE A 116 -8.78 -10.60 1.75
CA ILE A 116 -8.18 -10.57 3.09
C ILE A 116 -9.25 -10.68 4.19
N SER A 117 -10.54 -10.91 3.85
CA SER A 117 -11.57 -11.27 4.83
C SER A 117 -11.45 -12.71 5.31
N VAL A 118 -10.78 -13.56 4.52
CA VAL A 118 -10.62 -14.98 4.81
C VAL A 118 -9.58 -15.22 5.91
N SER A 119 -9.44 -16.48 6.33
CA SER A 119 -8.45 -16.84 7.34
C SER A 119 -7.02 -16.55 6.86
N LEU A 120 -6.11 -16.22 7.78
CA LEU A 120 -4.69 -16.04 7.47
C LEU A 120 -4.11 -17.23 6.70
N ASN A 121 -4.54 -18.45 7.00
CA ASN A 121 -4.04 -19.65 6.33
C ASN A 121 -4.38 -19.65 4.84
N GLU A 122 -5.59 -19.23 4.51
CA GLU A 122 -6.07 -19.16 3.13
C GLU A 122 -5.39 -18.03 2.35
N VAL A 123 -5.18 -16.88 2.99
CA VAL A 123 -4.37 -15.78 2.41
C VAL A 123 -2.95 -16.25 2.10
N LEU A 124 -2.30 -16.96 3.02
CA LEU A 124 -0.95 -17.48 2.83
C LEU A 124 -0.89 -18.52 1.70
N GLU A 125 -1.88 -19.40 1.60
CA GLU A 125 -1.96 -20.36 0.50
C GLU A 125 -2.10 -19.66 -0.85
N ASN A 126 -2.95 -18.64 -0.93
CA ASN A 126 -3.11 -17.83 -2.14
C ASN A 126 -1.80 -17.11 -2.51
N ILE A 127 -1.10 -16.53 -1.54
CA ILE A 127 0.21 -15.90 -1.78
C ILE A 127 1.25 -16.90 -2.26
N SER A 128 1.33 -18.07 -1.63
CA SER A 128 2.28 -19.12 -2.04
C SER A 128 2.08 -19.49 -3.51
N ARG A 129 0.82 -19.63 -3.96
CA ARG A 129 0.48 -19.94 -5.35
C ARG A 129 0.79 -18.80 -6.33
N ILE A 130 0.53 -17.56 -5.96
CA ILE A 130 0.73 -16.39 -6.85
C ILE A 130 2.22 -16.06 -6.97
N ALA A 131 2.95 -16.11 -5.87
CA ALA A 131 4.31 -15.58 -5.77
C ALA A 131 5.42 -16.63 -5.86
N GLN A 132 5.07 -17.93 -5.95
CA GLN A 132 6.03 -19.06 -5.98
C GLN A 132 7.00 -18.98 -4.78
N VAL A 133 6.41 -18.87 -3.59
CA VAL A 133 7.14 -18.81 -2.32
C VAL A 133 6.71 -19.95 -1.41
N THR A 134 7.68 -20.48 -0.67
CA THR A 134 7.44 -21.44 0.39
C THR A 134 7.13 -20.72 1.69
N ILE A 135 6.06 -21.14 2.37
CA ILE A 135 5.64 -20.60 3.66
C ILE A 135 5.73 -21.69 4.71
N THR A 136 6.56 -21.48 5.72
CA THR A 136 6.78 -22.43 6.82
C THR A 136 6.37 -21.80 8.14
N LYS A 137 5.54 -22.51 8.91
CA LYS A 137 5.18 -22.08 10.26
C LYS A 137 6.12 -22.70 11.28
N GLU A 138 6.92 -21.87 11.94
CA GLU A 138 7.87 -22.27 12.98
C GLU A 138 7.40 -21.73 14.34
N GLN A 139 6.67 -22.55 15.11
CA GLN A 139 6.14 -22.25 16.47
C GLN A 139 5.36 -20.93 16.60
N ARG A 140 6.07 -19.79 16.66
CA ARG A 140 5.54 -18.43 16.82
C ARG A 140 5.82 -17.52 15.62
N THR A 141 6.56 -17.99 14.63
CA THR A 141 7.01 -17.18 13.49
C THR A 141 6.57 -17.84 12.19
N ILE A 142 6.06 -17.03 11.26
CA ILE A 142 5.74 -17.49 9.92
C ILE A 142 6.88 -17.05 9.01
N LYS A 143 7.61 -18.01 8.46
CA LYS A 143 8.78 -17.78 7.61
C LYS A 143 8.39 -17.90 6.15
N ILE A 144 8.84 -16.96 5.33
CA ILE A 144 8.57 -16.93 3.88
C ILE A 144 9.90 -16.90 3.15
N THR A 145 10.07 -17.85 2.22
CA THR A 145 11.30 -18.00 1.43
C THR A 145 10.96 -18.18 -0.04
N LYS A 146 11.75 -17.56 -0.92
CA LYS A 146 11.62 -17.74 -2.36
C LYS A 146 11.89 -19.20 -2.74
N GLU A 147 11.07 -19.77 -3.61
CA GLU A 147 11.38 -21.09 -4.17
C GLU A 147 12.68 -21.00 -4.98
N LYS A 148 13.62 -21.91 -4.69
CA LYS A 148 14.84 -22.02 -5.50
C LYS A 148 14.48 -22.71 -6.81
N PRO A 149 14.95 -22.20 -7.96
CA PRO A 149 14.77 -22.86 -9.25
C PRO A 149 15.49 -24.22 -9.28
#